data_AF-A0A7Y7QJI6-F1
#
_entry.id   AF-A0A7Y7QJI6-F1
#
_cell.length_a   1.000
_cell.length_b   1.000
_cell.length_c   1.000
_cell.angle_alpha   90.00
_cell.angle_beta   90.00
_cell.angle_gamma   90.00
#
_symmetry.space_group_name_H-M   'P 1'
#
loop_
_entity.id
_entity.type
_entity.pdbx_description
1 polymer ?
#
loop_
_entity_poly.entity_id
_entity_poly.type
_entity_poly.pdbx_seq_one_letter_code
_entity_poly.pdbx_strand_id
1 'polypeptide(L)'
;MKNEVKSLFLDIYLLYKNIIHWNISKTIIFFYSILLGFLFTIPFLILFFVYSFFSVNQFSDILNSFFNGVYMHGLMGNAIYILVLFSFVLGYFYSFILKINLNINYILGNKLDYKKNYYFNFSILIKYLFISLISIGLFLIPIFLFILLLSIFIFIFGGIDSVISLLVANTNSVFPLISLVLFISLLFTLFYLFYRFIFSYFILLESENNNKKSYNILLESFNKTKGFKKFLHFLVSILIIFSIYIPFSVVNNYLDRNYQDLNNYAAYYNLKEEDKESLKQISSYKYSNLEIRYGGMKQEDIEKMQYKFYYLSIIFSIFKFLIISGLFAMFLTSFYVRNIKSVK
;
A
#
# COMPACT_ATOMS: atom_id res chain seq x y z
N MET A 1 17.30 -19.16 14.36
CA MET A 1 17.32 -17.70 14.11
C MET A 1 18.58 -17.22 13.40
N LYS A 2 19.80 -17.26 13.99
CA LYS A 2 21.03 -16.74 13.33
C LYS A 2 21.34 -17.40 11.96
N ASN A 3 21.25 -18.74 11.88
CA ASN A 3 21.52 -19.47 10.64
C ASN A 3 20.43 -19.27 9.56
N GLU A 4 19.17 -19.10 9.97
CA GLU A 4 18.04 -18.91 9.05
C GLU A 4 18.03 -17.50 8.44
N VAL A 5 18.23 -16.46 9.27
CA VAL A 5 18.36 -15.07 8.80
C VAL A 5 19.54 -14.93 7.85
N LYS A 6 20.71 -15.51 8.20
CA LYS A 6 21.88 -15.54 7.32
C LYS A 6 21.56 -16.20 5.97
N SER A 7 20.77 -17.26 5.99
CA SER A 7 20.40 -17.99 4.78
C SER A 7 19.37 -17.25 3.91
N LEU A 8 18.43 -16.52 4.52
CA LEU A 8 17.53 -15.57 3.84
C LEU A 8 18.33 -14.46 3.12
N PHE A 9 19.34 -13.89 3.79
CA PHE A 9 20.22 -12.90 3.17
C PHE A 9 21.01 -13.47 1.98
N LEU A 10 21.42 -14.74 2.05
CA LEU A 10 22.18 -15.39 0.99
C LEU A 10 21.32 -15.62 -0.27
N ASP A 11 20.05 -15.99 -0.11
CA ASP A 11 19.08 -16.05 -1.22
C ASP A 11 18.83 -14.67 -1.84
N ILE A 12 18.68 -13.65 -0.99
CA ILE A 12 18.50 -12.26 -1.45
C ILE A 12 19.72 -11.82 -2.25
N TYR A 13 20.94 -12.16 -1.80
CA TYR A 13 22.17 -11.87 -2.52
C TYR A 13 22.24 -12.59 -3.88
N LEU A 14 21.82 -13.86 -3.95
CA LEU A 14 21.75 -14.60 -5.21
C LEU A 14 20.75 -13.99 -6.19
N LEU A 15 19.60 -13.53 -5.70
CA LEU A 15 18.62 -12.79 -6.51
C LEU A 15 19.18 -11.43 -6.97
N TYR A 16 19.99 -10.77 -6.14
CA TYR A 16 20.67 -9.51 -6.47
C TYR A 16 21.73 -9.68 -7.57
N LYS A 17 22.33 -10.87 -7.74
CA LYS A 17 23.29 -11.14 -8.83
C LYS A 17 22.68 -10.98 -10.24
N ASN A 18 21.35 -11.06 -10.36
CA ASN A 18 20.59 -10.90 -11.61
C ASN A 18 19.87 -9.54 -11.70
N ILE A 19 20.43 -8.48 -11.10
CA ILE A 19 19.74 -7.20 -10.85
C ILE A 19 19.14 -6.53 -12.09
N ILE A 20 19.84 -6.57 -13.23
CA ILE A 20 19.41 -5.92 -14.47
C ILE A 20 18.17 -6.61 -15.02
N HIS A 21 18.26 -7.93 -15.17
CA HIS A 21 17.16 -8.75 -15.62
C HIS A 21 15.93 -8.58 -14.70
N TRP A 22 16.17 -8.63 -13.40
CA TRP A 22 15.17 -8.48 -12.37
C TRP A 22 14.44 -7.13 -12.44
N ASN A 23 15.16 -6.03 -12.63
CA ASN A 23 14.54 -4.71 -12.73
C ASN A 23 13.70 -4.55 -14.01
N ILE A 24 14.12 -5.14 -15.14
CA ILE A 24 13.33 -5.12 -16.38
C ILE A 24 12.00 -5.87 -16.18
N SER A 25 12.03 -7.09 -15.64
CA SER A 25 10.79 -7.86 -15.41
C SER A 25 9.84 -7.16 -14.44
N LYS A 26 10.37 -6.51 -13.39
CA LYS A 26 9.53 -5.74 -12.45
C LYS A 26 8.82 -4.58 -13.12
N THR A 27 9.51 -3.84 -13.98
CA THR A 27 8.95 -2.68 -14.66
C THR A 27 7.83 -3.12 -15.59
N ILE A 28 8.02 -4.20 -16.34
CA ILE A 28 6.98 -4.80 -17.20
C ILE A 28 5.77 -5.23 -16.36
N ILE A 29 6.02 -5.96 -15.26
CA ILE A 29 4.94 -6.39 -14.35
C ILE A 29 4.21 -5.18 -13.76
N PHE A 30 4.93 -4.11 -13.37
CA PHE A 30 4.33 -2.90 -12.80
C PHE A 30 3.37 -2.21 -13.78
N PHE A 31 3.80 -1.95 -15.02
CA PHE A 31 2.91 -1.36 -16.03
C PHE A 31 1.70 -2.25 -16.33
N TYR A 32 1.91 -3.57 -16.39
CA TYR A 32 0.82 -4.52 -16.53
C TYR A 32 -0.17 -4.47 -15.37
N SER A 33 0.31 -4.25 -14.15
CA SER A 33 -0.54 -4.10 -12.94
C SER A 33 -1.46 -2.90 -13.04
N ILE A 34 -0.90 -1.78 -13.51
CA ILE A 34 -1.65 -0.54 -13.72
C ILE A 34 -2.74 -0.79 -14.76
N LEU A 35 -2.40 -1.46 -15.85
CA LEU A 35 -3.35 -1.81 -16.90
C LEU A 35 -4.46 -2.74 -16.40
N LEU A 36 -4.12 -3.79 -15.61
CA LEU A 36 -5.11 -4.66 -14.98
C LEU A 36 -5.99 -3.93 -13.96
N GLY A 37 -5.38 -3.10 -13.11
CA GLY A 37 -6.10 -2.26 -12.15
C GLY A 37 -7.10 -1.38 -12.88
N PHE A 38 -6.67 -0.71 -13.93
CA PHE A 38 -7.53 0.07 -14.81
C PHE A 38 -8.66 -0.78 -15.41
N LEU A 39 -8.38 -1.94 -15.99
CA LEU A 39 -9.41 -2.83 -16.54
C LEU A 39 -10.44 -3.26 -15.49
N PHE A 40 -10.01 -3.56 -14.26
CA PHE A 40 -10.91 -3.89 -13.15
C PHE A 40 -11.71 -2.69 -12.63
N THR A 41 -11.24 -1.47 -12.86
CA THR A 41 -12.00 -0.25 -12.49
C THR A 41 -13.11 0.05 -13.50
N ILE A 42 -13.01 -0.41 -14.75
CA ILE A 42 -13.96 -0.08 -15.83
C ILE A 42 -15.43 -0.34 -15.43
N PRO A 43 -15.82 -1.49 -14.86
CA PRO A 43 -17.22 -1.72 -14.47
C PRO A 43 -17.72 -0.72 -13.42
N PHE A 44 -16.86 -0.31 -12.49
CA PHE A 44 -17.21 0.66 -11.44
C PHE A 44 -17.25 2.09 -11.99
N LEU A 45 -16.36 2.42 -12.93
CA LEU A 45 -16.41 3.68 -13.66
C LEU A 45 -17.68 3.78 -14.51
N ILE A 46 -18.09 2.69 -15.19
CA ILE A 46 -19.36 2.67 -15.92
C ILE A 46 -20.54 2.90 -14.97
N LEU A 47 -20.58 2.21 -13.82
CA LEU A 47 -21.61 2.44 -12.81
C LEU A 47 -21.60 3.89 -12.28
N PHE A 48 -20.41 4.47 -12.08
CA PHE A 48 -20.25 5.87 -11.71
C PHE A 48 -20.84 6.81 -12.76
N PHE A 49 -20.50 6.60 -14.03
CA PHE A 49 -20.98 7.44 -15.12
C PHE A 49 -22.49 7.29 -15.32
N VAL A 50 -23.04 6.07 -15.20
CA VAL A 50 -24.48 5.83 -15.26
C VAL A 50 -25.19 6.54 -14.12
N TYR A 51 -24.74 6.38 -12.87
CA TYR A 51 -25.31 7.08 -11.72
C TYR A 51 -25.22 8.61 -11.88
N SER A 52 -24.05 9.10 -12.28
CA SER A 52 -23.80 10.53 -12.45
C SER A 52 -24.67 11.12 -13.56
N PHE A 53 -24.86 10.40 -14.67
CA PHE A 53 -25.71 10.79 -15.79
C PHE A 53 -27.18 10.96 -15.39
N PHE A 54 -27.69 10.14 -14.46
CA PHE A 54 -29.05 10.31 -13.92
C PHE A 54 -29.16 11.41 -12.86
N SER A 55 -28.04 11.91 -12.33
CA SER A 55 -28.00 12.88 -11.23
C SER A 55 -27.56 14.30 -11.62
N VAL A 56 -26.85 14.45 -12.75
CA VAL A 56 -26.29 15.72 -13.22
C VAL A 56 -26.57 15.89 -14.72
N ASN A 57 -27.17 17.02 -15.09
CA ASN A 57 -27.68 17.28 -16.46
C ASN A 57 -26.57 17.59 -17.51
N GLN A 58 -25.28 17.67 -17.12
CA GLN A 58 -24.18 17.98 -18.04
C GLN A 58 -22.94 17.10 -17.80
N PHE A 59 -22.40 16.49 -18.87
CA PHE A 59 -21.27 15.56 -18.82
C PHE A 59 -19.92 16.23 -18.49
N SER A 60 -19.74 17.51 -18.85
CA SER A 60 -18.55 18.30 -18.54
C SER A 60 -18.35 18.47 -17.04
N ASP A 61 -19.46 18.67 -16.31
CA ASP A 61 -19.44 18.85 -14.86
C ASP A 61 -19.12 17.54 -14.15
N ILE A 62 -19.56 16.40 -14.69
CA ILE A 62 -19.22 15.06 -14.17
C ILE A 62 -17.72 14.78 -14.28
N LEU A 63 -17.10 15.07 -15.43
CA LEU A 63 -15.66 14.87 -15.63
C LEU A 63 -14.81 15.78 -14.74
N ASN A 64 -15.10 17.09 -14.72
CA ASN A 64 -14.39 18.03 -13.87
C ASN A 64 -14.53 17.66 -12.38
N SER A 65 -15.70 17.16 -11.98
CA SER A 65 -15.96 16.78 -10.59
C SER A 65 -15.31 15.46 -10.17
N PHE A 66 -15.12 14.51 -11.10
CA PHE A 66 -14.37 13.28 -10.84
C PHE A 66 -12.88 13.55 -10.62
N PHE A 67 -12.27 14.38 -11.47
CA PHE A 67 -10.85 14.73 -11.34
C PHE A 67 -10.57 15.68 -10.18
N ASN A 68 -11.51 16.56 -9.84
CA ASN A 68 -11.36 17.52 -8.74
C ASN A 68 -11.95 17.01 -7.40
N GLY A 69 -12.53 15.81 -7.36
CA GLY A 69 -13.07 15.18 -6.14
C GLY A 69 -14.34 15.81 -5.56
N VAL A 70 -15.00 16.72 -6.29
CA VAL A 70 -16.04 17.61 -5.76
C VAL A 70 -17.42 16.94 -5.58
N TYR A 71 -17.75 15.90 -6.36
CA TYR A 71 -19.06 15.20 -6.28
C TYR A 71 -19.07 13.94 -5.39
N MET A 72 -18.05 13.76 -4.54
CA MET A 72 -17.95 12.59 -3.65
C MET A 72 -18.70 12.75 -2.31
N HIS A 73 -19.66 13.67 -2.21
CA HIS A 73 -20.35 13.94 -0.94
C HIS A 73 -21.52 12.98 -0.62
N GLY A 74 -21.87 12.05 -1.51
CA GLY A 74 -22.86 11.00 -1.25
C GLY A 74 -22.25 9.65 -0.86
N LEU A 75 -22.92 8.87 0.00
CA LEU A 75 -22.51 7.50 0.39
C LEU A 75 -22.24 6.61 -0.84
N MET A 76 -23.03 6.75 -1.91
CA MET A 76 -22.87 6.02 -3.17
C MET A 76 -21.58 6.42 -3.92
N GLY A 77 -21.26 7.71 -3.97
CA GLY A 77 -20.03 8.21 -4.60
C GLY A 77 -18.78 7.74 -3.85
N ASN A 78 -18.80 7.80 -2.51
CA ASN A 78 -17.73 7.26 -1.67
C ASN A 78 -17.57 5.74 -1.83
N ALA A 79 -18.67 5.00 -1.92
CA ALA A 79 -18.63 3.55 -2.16
C ALA A 79 -17.98 3.21 -3.51
N ILE A 80 -18.35 3.93 -4.57
CA ILE A 80 -17.75 3.76 -5.90
C ILE A 80 -16.27 4.12 -5.89
N TYR A 81 -15.88 5.21 -5.23
CA TYR A 81 -14.48 5.59 -5.07
C TYR A 81 -13.66 4.51 -4.37
N ILE A 82 -14.20 3.96 -3.28
CA ILE A 82 -13.58 2.85 -2.55
C ILE A 82 -13.42 1.64 -3.47
N LEU A 83 -14.42 1.31 -4.30
CA LEU A 83 -14.34 0.20 -5.26
C LEU A 83 -13.28 0.44 -6.36
N VAL A 84 -13.13 1.67 -6.84
CA VAL A 84 -12.07 2.06 -7.79
C VAL A 84 -10.69 1.92 -7.14
N LEU A 85 -10.49 2.47 -5.95
CA LEU A 85 -9.23 2.29 -5.21
C LEU A 85 -8.94 0.82 -4.94
N PHE A 86 -9.97 0.06 -4.56
CA PHE A 86 -9.86 -1.36 -4.25
C PHE A 86 -9.44 -2.19 -5.47
N SER A 87 -9.97 -1.89 -6.65
CA SER A 87 -9.60 -2.57 -7.89
C SER A 87 -8.16 -2.29 -8.31
N PHE A 88 -7.63 -1.07 -8.09
CA PHE A 88 -6.20 -0.78 -8.23
C PHE A 88 -5.35 -1.58 -7.24
N VAL A 89 -5.76 -1.67 -5.97
CA VAL A 89 -5.08 -2.48 -4.96
C VAL A 89 -5.05 -3.95 -5.37
N LEU A 90 -6.15 -4.51 -5.87
CA LEU A 90 -6.20 -5.88 -6.38
C LEU A 90 -5.28 -6.09 -7.59
N GLY A 91 -5.25 -5.16 -8.55
CA GLY A 91 -4.33 -5.23 -9.69
C GLY A 91 -2.86 -5.21 -9.24
N TYR A 92 -2.55 -4.39 -8.24
CA TYR A 92 -1.22 -4.33 -7.65
C TYR A 92 -0.84 -5.61 -6.90
N PHE A 93 -1.72 -6.17 -6.06
CA PHE A 93 -1.46 -7.44 -5.38
C PHE A 93 -1.25 -8.60 -6.35
N TYR A 94 -1.99 -8.63 -7.46
CA TYR A 94 -1.77 -9.63 -8.52
C TYR A 94 -0.37 -9.51 -9.13
N SER A 95 0.12 -8.28 -9.32
CA SER A 95 1.48 -8.04 -9.79
C SER A 95 2.56 -8.49 -8.82
N PHE A 96 2.29 -8.32 -7.53
CA PHE A 96 3.18 -8.75 -6.47
C PHE A 96 3.32 -10.28 -6.50
N ILE A 97 2.21 -10.98 -6.76
CA ILE A 97 2.14 -12.43 -6.96
C ILE A 97 2.92 -12.86 -8.22
N LEU A 98 2.82 -12.14 -9.33
CA LEU A 98 3.63 -12.42 -10.53
C LEU A 98 5.13 -12.27 -10.27
N LYS A 99 5.54 -11.22 -9.55
CA LYS A 99 6.95 -11.03 -9.12
C LYS A 99 7.43 -12.18 -8.24
N ILE A 100 6.57 -12.67 -7.36
CA ILE A 100 6.82 -13.83 -6.51
C ILE A 100 7.10 -15.09 -7.33
N ASN A 101 6.31 -15.37 -8.38
CA ASN A 101 6.50 -16.56 -9.21
C ASN A 101 7.86 -16.52 -9.93
N LEU A 102 8.24 -15.35 -10.45
CA LEU A 102 9.57 -15.15 -10.99
C LEU A 102 10.65 -15.46 -9.95
N ASN A 103 10.51 -14.93 -8.74
CA ASN A 103 11.49 -15.14 -7.67
C ASN A 103 11.64 -16.62 -7.30
N ILE A 104 10.55 -17.39 -7.24
CA ILE A 104 10.62 -18.83 -6.94
C ILE A 104 11.47 -19.55 -7.99
N ASN A 105 11.21 -19.29 -9.27
CA ASN A 105 11.96 -19.92 -10.36
C ASN A 105 13.45 -19.54 -10.35
N TYR A 106 13.77 -18.29 -9.99
CA TYR A 106 15.16 -17.84 -9.83
C TYR A 106 15.87 -18.54 -8.66
N ILE A 107 15.21 -18.68 -7.51
CA ILE A 107 15.79 -19.38 -6.34
C ILE A 107 16.00 -20.87 -6.66
N LEU A 108 15.11 -21.47 -7.44
CA LEU A 108 15.21 -22.88 -7.85
C LEU A 108 16.22 -23.12 -8.99
N GLY A 109 16.87 -22.08 -9.53
CA GLY A 109 17.90 -22.21 -10.57
C GLY A 109 17.36 -22.40 -11.99
N ASN A 110 16.06 -22.29 -12.20
CA ASN A 110 15.45 -22.41 -13.52
C ASN A 110 15.66 -21.09 -14.29
N LYS A 111 16.44 -21.11 -15.38
CA LYS A 111 16.50 -19.99 -16.33
C LYS A 111 15.13 -19.82 -16.98
N LEU A 112 14.45 -18.72 -16.70
CA LEU A 112 13.16 -18.41 -17.31
C LEU A 112 13.36 -17.84 -18.70
N ASP A 113 12.66 -18.43 -19.67
CA ASP A 113 12.56 -17.92 -21.03
C ASP A 113 11.50 -16.80 -21.06
N TYR A 114 11.95 -15.56 -21.23
CA TYR A 114 11.16 -14.32 -21.24
C TYR A 114 9.92 -14.36 -22.15
N LYS A 115 9.95 -15.21 -23.17
CA LYS A 115 8.95 -15.32 -24.22
C LYS A 115 7.77 -16.25 -23.87
N LYS A 116 7.93 -17.14 -22.88
CA LYS A 116 6.83 -18.02 -22.47
C LYS A 116 5.91 -17.26 -21.51
N ASN A 117 4.65 -17.18 -21.89
CA ASN A 117 3.59 -16.40 -21.25
C ASN A 117 3.15 -16.96 -19.89
N TYR A 118 4.09 -17.16 -18.95
CA TYR A 118 3.81 -17.60 -17.58
C TYR A 118 3.01 -16.57 -16.78
N TYR A 119 2.87 -15.35 -17.31
CA TYR A 119 2.18 -14.22 -16.67
C TYR A 119 0.66 -14.25 -16.90
N PHE A 120 0.19 -14.99 -17.92
CA PHE A 120 -1.17 -14.88 -18.43
C PHE A 120 -1.89 -16.24 -18.41
N ASN A 121 -2.50 -16.55 -17.28
CA ASN A 121 -3.48 -17.62 -17.22
C ASN A 121 -4.77 -17.08 -16.59
N PHE A 122 -5.82 -16.97 -17.41
CA PHE A 122 -7.12 -16.48 -16.99
C PHE A 122 -7.72 -17.32 -15.84
N SER A 123 -7.45 -18.63 -15.83
CA SER A 123 -7.87 -19.51 -14.72
C SER A 123 -7.21 -19.12 -13.39
N ILE A 124 -5.92 -18.75 -13.41
CA ILE A 124 -5.19 -18.26 -12.22
C ILE A 124 -5.74 -16.90 -11.79
N LEU A 125 -6.08 -16.02 -12.73
CA LEU A 125 -6.68 -14.72 -12.44
C LEU A 125 -8.05 -14.85 -11.75
N ILE A 126 -8.92 -15.75 -12.23
CA ILE A 126 -10.22 -16.00 -11.59
C ILE A 126 -10.03 -16.53 -10.17
N LYS A 127 -9.14 -17.51 -9.98
CA LYS A 127 -8.84 -18.04 -8.65
C LYS A 127 -8.28 -16.99 -7.72
N TYR A 128 -7.41 -16.12 -8.22
CA TYR A 128 -6.88 -14.98 -7.50
C TYR A 128 -8.02 -14.09 -6.99
N LEU A 129 -8.94 -13.68 -7.89
CA LEU A 129 -10.10 -12.85 -7.52
C LEU A 129 -10.97 -13.52 -6.44
N PHE A 130 -11.22 -14.82 -6.55
CA PHE A 130 -11.98 -15.56 -5.54
C PHE A 130 -11.26 -15.64 -4.19
N ILE A 131 -9.94 -15.90 -4.16
CA ILE A 131 -9.16 -15.90 -2.91
C ILE A 131 -9.19 -14.49 -2.29
N SER A 132 -9.05 -13.44 -3.10
CA SER A 132 -9.14 -12.05 -2.64
C SER A 132 -10.49 -11.77 -2.00
N LEU A 133 -11.60 -12.11 -2.67
CA LEU A 133 -12.96 -11.90 -2.16
C LEU A 133 -13.21 -12.61 -0.82
N ILE A 134 -12.88 -13.91 -0.75
CA ILE A 134 -13.04 -14.69 0.49
C ILE A 134 -12.21 -14.05 1.62
N SER A 135 -11.00 -13.59 1.31
CA SER A 135 -10.10 -13.04 2.31
C SER A 135 -10.54 -11.67 2.80
N ILE A 136 -11.07 -10.81 1.93
CA ILE A 136 -11.72 -9.55 2.35
C ILE A 136 -12.86 -9.86 3.31
N GLY A 137 -13.71 -10.85 2.99
CA GLY A 137 -14.76 -11.31 3.89
C GLY A 137 -14.21 -11.70 5.26
N LEU A 138 -13.13 -12.47 5.30
CA LEU A 138 -12.44 -12.85 6.55
C LEU A 138 -11.85 -11.64 7.30
N PHE A 139 -11.37 -10.61 6.61
CA PHE A 139 -10.86 -9.38 7.22
C PHE A 139 -11.97 -8.48 7.78
N LEU A 140 -13.13 -8.46 7.12
CA LEU A 140 -14.26 -7.63 7.54
C LEU A 140 -14.93 -8.17 8.80
N ILE A 141 -14.89 -9.48 9.06
CA ILE A 141 -15.50 -10.09 10.25
C ILE A 141 -14.95 -9.52 11.57
N PRO A 142 -13.62 -9.48 11.82
CA PRO A 142 -13.05 -8.86 13.01
C PRO A 142 -13.37 -7.36 13.14
N ILE A 143 -13.35 -6.63 12.02
CA ILE A 143 -13.66 -5.20 11.99
C ILE A 143 -15.12 -4.97 12.36
N PHE A 144 -16.03 -5.76 11.79
CA PHE A 144 -17.46 -5.72 12.11
C PHE A 144 -17.70 -6.05 13.58
N LEU A 145 -17.07 -7.10 14.12
CA LEU A 145 -17.16 -7.46 15.54
C LEU A 145 -16.65 -6.33 16.44
N PHE A 146 -15.54 -5.68 16.07
CA PHE A 146 -15.01 -4.53 16.80
C PHE A 146 -15.97 -3.34 16.80
N ILE A 147 -16.53 -2.99 15.64
CA ILE A 147 -17.52 -1.91 15.52
C ILE A 147 -18.78 -2.25 16.32
N LEU A 148 -19.26 -3.50 16.26
CA LEU A 148 -20.43 -3.94 17.02
C LEU A 148 -20.20 -3.83 18.52
N LEU A 149 -19.04 -4.27 19.01
CA LEU A 149 -18.64 -4.08 20.41
C LEU A 149 -18.60 -2.60 20.79
N LEU A 150 -17.95 -1.76 19.98
CA LEU A 150 -17.86 -0.32 20.22
C LEU A 150 -19.25 0.33 20.28
N SER A 151 -20.16 -0.04 19.38
CA SER A 151 -21.55 0.44 19.38
C SER A 151 -22.32 0.02 20.63
N ILE A 152 -22.12 -1.20 21.12
CA ILE A 152 -22.71 -1.65 22.40
C ILE A 152 -22.18 -0.81 23.56
N PHE A 153 -20.88 -0.51 23.59
CA PHE A 153 -20.28 0.38 24.60
C PHE A 153 -20.88 1.80 24.55
N ILE A 154 -20.99 2.38 23.36
CA ILE A 154 -21.59 3.71 23.17
C ILE A 154 -23.03 3.73 23.66
N PHE A 155 -23.80 2.67 23.37
CA PHE A 155 -25.18 2.53 23.83
C PHE A 155 -25.29 2.45 25.35
N ILE A 156 -24.45 1.63 26.00
CA ILE A 156 -24.47 1.45 27.47
C ILE A 156 -24.08 2.73 28.20
N PHE A 157 -23.08 3.47 27.70
CA PHE A 157 -22.52 4.63 28.39
C PHE A 157 -23.12 5.97 27.94
N GLY A 158 -24.13 5.96 27.07
CA GLY A 158 -24.92 7.14 26.73
C GLY A 158 -24.23 8.15 25.81
N GLY A 159 -23.24 7.72 25.01
CA GLY A 159 -22.57 8.59 24.04
C GLY A 159 -21.12 8.24 23.76
N ILE A 160 -20.57 8.83 22.70
CA ILE A 160 -19.15 8.66 22.34
C ILE A 160 -18.26 9.43 23.35
N ASP A 161 -18.67 10.63 23.77
CA ASP A 161 -17.90 11.47 24.69
C ASP A 161 -17.79 10.87 26.10
N SER A 162 -18.83 10.17 26.56
CA SER A 162 -18.79 9.42 27.82
C SER A 162 -17.89 8.18 27.73
N VAL A 163 -17.87 7.47 26.59
CA VAL A 163 -16.92 6.37 26.34
C VAL A 163 -15.48 6.88 26.25
N ILE A 164 -15.24 8.00 25.56
CA ILE A 164 -13.90 8.61 25.42
C ILE A 164 -13.42 9.16 26.76
N SER A 165 -14.26 9.86 27.52
CA SER A 165 -13.89 10.33 28.86
C SER A 165 -13.61 9.16 29.82
N LEU A 166 -14.30 8.03 29.70
CA LEU A 166 -14.00 6.82 30.48
C LEU A 166 -12.67 6.17 30.06
N LEU A 167 -12.28 6.28 28.78
CA LEU A 167 -10.99 5.83 28.25
C LEU A 167 -9.81 6.79 28.59
N VAL A 168 -10.07 8.09 28.72
CA VAL A 168 -9.04 9.14 28.86
C VAL A 168 -8.88 9.63 30.31
N ALA A 169 -9.96 9.77 31.08
CA ALA A 169 -9.94 10.43 32.39
C ALA A 169 -9.46 9.52 33.54
N ASN A 170 -9.36 8.21 33.33
CA ASN A 170 -9.08 7.25 34.39
C ASN A 170 -7.81 6.44 34.09
N THR A 171 -6.65 7.10 34.23
CA THR A 171 -5.31 6.49 34.11
C THR A 171 -5.05 5.34 35.10
N ASN A 172 -5.85 5.25 36.17
CA ASN A 172 -5.80 4.18 37.18
C ASN A 172 -6.90 3.10 37.02
N SER A 173 -7.74 3.17 35.98
CA SER A 173 -8.74 2.13 35.73
C SER A 173 -8.19 1.01 34.84
N VAL A 174 -8.75 -0.19 34.98
CA VAL A 174 -8.37 -1.36 34.16
C VAL A 174 -8.84 -1.20 32.69
N PHE A 175 -9.74 -0.26 32.41
CA PHE A 175 -10.41 -0.10 31.12
C PHE A 175 -9.48 0.32 29.95
N PRO A 176 -8.61 1.35 30.08
CA PRO A 176 -7.63 1.69 29.03
C PRO A 176 -6.67 0.52 28.73
N LEU A 177 -6.28 -0.23 29.75
CA LEU A 177 -5.42 -1.41 29.60
C LEU A 177 -6.14 -2.53 28.81
N ILE A 178 -7.41 -2.82 29.16
CA ILE A 178 -8.24 -3.81 28.43
C ILE A 178 -8.45 -3.38 26.98
N SER A 179 -8.76 -2.10 26.74
CA SER A 179 -8.95 -1.55 25.38
C SER A 179 -7.67 -1.69 24.54
N LEU A 180 -6.51 -1.37 25.12
CA LEU A 180 -5.21 -1.52 24.48
C LEU A 180 -4.90 -3.00 24.18
N VAL A 181 -5.18 -3.92 25.11
CA VAL A 181 -5.00 -5.37 24.90
C VAL A 181 -5.90 -5.89 23.79
N LEU A 182 -7.17 -5.47 23.74
CA LEU A 182 -8.11 -5.83 22.68
C LEU A 182 -7.65 -5.29 21.32
N PHE A 183 -7.19 -4.05 21.28
CA PHE A 183 -6.66 -3.43 20.07
C PHE A 183 -5.41 -4.16 19.55
N ILE A 184 -4.46 -4.47 20.44
CA ILE A 184 -3.27 -5.24 20.09
C ILE A 184 -3.66 -6.65 19.59
N SER A 185 -4.60 -7.32 20.26
CA SER A 185 -5.11 -8.63 19.85
C SER A 185 -5.74 -8.60 18.46
N LEU A 186 -6.55 -7.57 18.18
CA LEU A 186 -7.15 -7.34 16.86
C LEU A 186 -6.05 -7.16 15.80
N LEU A 187 -5.06 -6.30 16.06
CA LEU A 187 -3.91 -6.08 15.18
C LEU A 187 -3.15 -7.38 14.89
N PHE A 188 -2.84 -8.18 15.93
CA PHE A 188 -2.18 -9.47 15.77
C PHE A 188 -3.01 -10.43 14.91
N THR A 189 -4.32 -10.46 15.10
CA THR A 189 -5.24 -11.29 14.31
C THR A 189 -5.25 -10.86 12.85
N LEU A 190 -5.31 -9.56 12.57
CA LEU A 190 -5.24 -9.00 11.23
C LEU A 190 -3.91 -9.34 10.54
N PHE A 191 -2.79 -9.15 11.24
CA PHE A 191 -1.47 -9.52 10.71
C PHE A 191 -1.37 -11.02 10.43
N TYR A 192 -1.95 -11.87 11.27
CA TYR A 192 -1.94 -13.31 11.09
C TYR A 192 -2.78 -13.76 9.89
N LEU A 193 -3.95 -13.16 9.69
CA LEU A 193 -4.77 -13.41 8.50
C LEU A 193 -4.07 -12.93 7.23
N PHE A 194 -3.41 -11.76 7.27
CA PHE A 194 -2.63 -11.24 6.15
C PHE A 194 -1.43 -12.11 5.80
N TYR A 195 -0.70 -12.57 6.82
CA TYR A 195 0.35 -13.57 6.68
C TYR A 195 -0.17 -14.79 5.91
N ARG A 196 -1.26 -15.42 6.37
CA ARG A 196 -1.85 -16.61 5.73
C ARG A 196 -2.33 -16.36 4.31
N PHE A 197 -2.95 -15.21 4.08
CA PHE A 197 -3.44 -14.78 2.78
C PHE A 197 -2.31 -14.76 1.75
N ILE A 198 -1.18 -14.13 2.06
CA ILE A 198 -0.01 -14.13 1.18
C ILE A 198 0.43 -15.56 0.83
N PHE A 199 0.47 -16.47 1.82
CA PHE A 199 0.88 -17.86 1.60
C PHE A 199 -0.13 -18.72 0.83
N SER A 200 -1.42 -18.38 0.88
CA SER A 200 -2.41 -19.02 0.01
C SER A 200 -2.12 -18.75 -1.47
N TYR A 201 -1.63 -17.56 -1.81
CA TYR A 201 -1.23 -17.25 -3.18
C TYR A 201 0.06 -17.93 -3.60
N PHE A 202 1.04 -18.05 -2.69
CA PHE A 202 2.24 -18.83 -2.96
C PHE A 202 1.89 -20.29 -3.32
N ILE A 203 0.96 -20.91 -2.59
CA ILE A 203 0.49 -22.28 -2.87
C ILE A 203 -0.31 -22.37 -4.17
N LEU A 204 -1.15 -21.38 -4.48
CA LEU A 204 -1.90 -21.32 -5.75
C LEU A 204 -0.94 -21.39 -6.95
N LEU A 205 0.09 -20.55 -6.96
CA LEU A 205 1.03 -20.46 -8.07
C LEU A 205 1.89 -21.73 -8.25
N GLU A 206 2.20 -22.41 -7.16
CA GLU A 206 2.99 -23.63 -7.18
C GLU A 206 2.16 -24.88 -7.49
N SER A 207 0.83 -24.81 -7.39
CA SER A 207 -0.01 -25.98 -7.57
C SER A 207 0.07 -26.49 -9.03
N GLU A 208 0.67 -27.67 -9.20
CA GLU A 208 0.74 -28.36 -10.51
C GLU A 208 -0.66 -28.59 -11.10
N ASN A 209 -1.65 -28.81 -10.22
CA ASN A 209 -3.04 -28.95 -10.59
C ASN A 209 -3.79 -27.62 -10.42
N ASN A 210 -3.87 -26.87 -11.53
CA ASN A 210 -4.74 -25.70 -11.70
C ASN A 210 -6.25 -26.01 -11.53
N ASN A 211 -6.64 -27.18 -11.04
CA ASN A 211 -8.02 -27.55 -10.71
C ASN A 211 -8.32 -27.57 -9.20
N LYS A 212 -7.34 -27.34 -8.32
CA LYS A 212 -7.63 -27.17 -6.88
C LYS A 212 -8.61 -26.02 -6.66
N LYS A 213 -9.68 -26.26 -5.90
CA LYS A 213 -10.66 -25.22 -5.50
C LYS A 213 -9.97 -24.16 -4.63
N SER A 214 -10.30 -22.88 -4.83
CA SER A 214 -9.69 -21.74 -4.11
C SER A 214 -9.78 -21.88 -2.58
N TYR A 215 -10.89 -22.43 -2.06
CA TYR A 215 -11.06 -22.71 -0.64
C TYR A 215 -10.05 -23.73 -0.09
N ASN A 216 -9.78 -24.80 -0.85
CA ASN A 216 -8.82 -25.83 -0.44
C ASN A 216 -7.40 -25.28 -0.39
N ILE A 217 -7.07 -24.32 -1.26
CA ILE A 217 -5.77 -23.63 -1.27
C ILE A 217 -5.61 -22.77 -0.01
N LEU A 218 -6.67 -22.05 0.37
CA LEU A 218 -6.69 -21.33 1.65
C LEU A 218 -6.49 -22.31 2.82
N LEU A 219 -7.26 -23.40 2.91
CA LEU A 219 -7.07 -24.40 3.97
C LEU A 219 -5.64 -24.97 4.02
N GLU A 220 -5.06 -25.27 2.87
CA GLU A 220 -3.68 -25.76 2.79
C GLU A 220 -2.68 -24.72 3.33
N SER A 221 -2.90 -23.43 3.03
CA SER A 221 -2.10 -22.35 3.59
C SER A 221 -2.24 -22.26 5.11
N PHE A 222 -3.45 -22.42 5.64
CA PHE A 222 -3.71 -22.40 7.08
C PHE A 222 -2.95 -23.51 7.80
N ASN A 223 -2.89 -24.69 7.19
CA ASN A 223 -2.17 -25.84 7.73
C ASN A 223 -0.64 -25.65 7.67
N LYS A 224 -0.09 -25.24 6.52
CA LYS A 224 1.36 -25.09 6.31
C LYS A 224 2.00 -23.95 7.12
N THR A 225 1.21 -22.91 7.41
CA THR A 225 1.62 -21.73 8.18
C THR A 225 1.27 -21.81 9.67
N LYS A 226 0.75 -22.95 10.15
CA LYS A 226 0.43 -23.14 11.56
C LYS A 226 1.69 -23.02 12.42
N GLY A 227 1.62 -22.23 13.49
CA GLY A 227 2.68 -22.09 14.49
C GLY A 227 3.11 -20.65 14.76
N PHE A 228 3.10 -20.27 16.04
CA PHE A 228 3.44 -18.92 16.50
C PHE A 228 4.87 -18.50 16.14
N LYS A 229 5.84 -19.42 16.19
CA LYS A 229 7.24 -19.15 15.85
C LYS A 229 7.43 -18.74 14.38
N LYS A 230 6.74 -19.40 13.44
CA LYS A 230 6.80 -19.05 12.01
C LYS A 230 6.22 -17.66 11.75
N PHE A 231 5.10 -17.35 12.41
CA PHE A 231 4.49 -16.03 12.35
C PHE A 231 5.40 -14.92 12.91
N LEU A 232 6.00 -15.13 14.09
CA LEU A 232 6.95 -14.16 14.66
C LEU A 232 8.15 -13.93 13.75
N HIS A 233 8.71 -14.98 13.15
CA HIS A 233 9.82 -14.83 12.21
C HIS A 233 9.43 -13.98 10.99
N PHE A 234 8.22 -14.18 10.45
CA PHE A 234 7.69 -13.35 9.37
C PHE A 234 7.51 -11.89 9.80
N LEU A 235 7.02 -11.64 11.01
CA LEU A 235 6.84 -10.29 11.53
C LEU A 235 8.19 -9.57 11.70
N VAL A 236 9.17 -10.21 12.32
CA VAL A 236 10.55 -9.66 12.46
C VAL A 236 11.14 -9.33 11.10
N SER A 237 10.92 -10.19 10.13
CA SER A 237 11.39 -9.99 8.76
C SER A 237 10.80 -8.75 8.09
N ILE A 238 9.49 -8.52 8.27
CA ILE A 238 8.81 -7.33 7.78
C ILE A 238 9.40 -6.06 8.43
N LEU A 239 9.68 -6.10 9.74
CA LEU A 239 10.27 -4.97 10.45
C LEU A 239 11.67 -4.60 9.90
N ILE A 240 12.48 -5.58 9.54
CA ILE A 240 13.77 -5.33 8.87
C ILE A 240 13.58 -4.59 7.55
N ILE A 241 12.58 -4.97 6.75
CA ILE A 241 12.31 -4.29 5.48
C ILE A 241 11.82 -2.85 5.71
N PHE A 242 11.00 -2.63 6.73
CA PHE A 242 10.61 -1.27 7.14
C PHE A 242 11.80 -0.43 7.60
N SER A 243 12.83 -1.02 8.22
CA SER A 243 14.03 -0.24 8.57
C SER A 243 14.78 0.26 7.33
N ILE A 244 14.77 -0.51 6.23
CA ILE A 244 15.37 -0.12 4.93
C ILE A 244 14.54 0.97 4.25
N TYR A 245 13.25 1.13 4.60
CA TYR A 245 12.39 2.19 4.06
C TYR A 245 12.78 3.59 4.56
N ILE A 246 13.35 3.70 5.78
CA ILE A 246 13.60 4.97 6.46
C ILE A 246 14.50 5.92 5.65
N PRO A 247 15.66 5.51 5.11
CA PRO A 247 16.49 6.41 4.29
C PRO A 247 15.75 6.96 3.07
N PHE A 248 14.90 6.16 2.42
CA PHE A 248 14.11 6.61 1.29
C PHE A 248 13.00 7.59 1.70
N SER A 249 12.42 7.48 2.91
CA SER A 249 11.45 8.47 3.36
C SER A 249 12.10 9.83 3.62
N VAL A 250 13.33 9.86 4.15
CA VAL A 250 14.08 11.09 4.38
C VAL A 250 14.32 11.86 3.06
N VAL A 251 14.75 11.17 2.00
CA VAL A 251 14.98 11.81 0.69
C VAL A 251 13.68 12.32 0.07
N ASN A 252 12.59 11.55 0.15
CA ASN A 252 11.30 11.99 -0.39
C ASN A 252 10.79 13.24 0.35
N ASN A 253 10.86 13.22 1.68
CA ASN A 253 10.48 14.35 2.52
C ASN A 253 11.33 15.60 2.23
N TYR A 254 12.61 15.43 1.90
CA TYR A 254 13.46 16.53 1.47
C TYR A 254 12.98 17.14 0.14
N LEU A 255 12.65 16.31 -0.86
CA LEU A 255 12.14 16.80 -2.14
C LEU A 255 10.79 17.51 -1.98
N ASP A 256 9.88 16.91 -1.22
CA ASP A 256 8.54 17.45 -0.96
C ASP A 256 8.61 18.78 -0.20
N ARG A 257 9.50 18.89 0.79
CA ARG A 257 9.72 20.15 1.52
C ARG A 257 10.25 21.25 0.62
N ASN A 258 11.25 20.97 -0.23
CA ASN A 258 11.77 22.00 -1.14
C ASN A 258 10.72 22.43 -2.18
N TYR A 259 9.88 21.52 -2.65
CA TYR A 259 8.74 21.87 -3.50
C TYR A 259 7.75 22.79 -2.77
N GLN A 260 7.36 22.44 -1.54
CA GLN A 260 6.45 23.26 -0.72
C GLN A 260 7.05 24.63 -0.38
N ASP A 261 8.35 24.70 -0.06
CA ASP A 261 9.05 25.94 0.23
C ASP A 261 9.07 26.87 -0.98
N LEU A 262 9.31 26.33 -2.18
CA LEU A 262 9.23 27.10 -3.43
C LEU A 262 7.81 27.55 -3.77
N ASN A 263 6.79 26.72 -3.52
CA ASN A 263 5.39 27.12 -3.70
C ASN A 263 5.01 28.25 -2.75
N ASN A 264 5.41 28.15 -1.47
CA ASN A 264 5.19 29.18 -0.47
C ASN A 264 5.91 30.47 -0.83
N TYR A 265 7.14 30.38 -1.35
CA TYR A 265 7.91 31.55 -1.77
C TYR A 265 7.33 32.20 -3.03
N ALA A 266 6.91 31.44 -4.04
CA ALA A 266 6.25 31.99 -5.23
C ALA A 266 4.93 32.71 -4.87
N ALA A 267 4.12 32.10 -3.99
CA ALA A 267 2.92 32.74 -3.49
C ALA A 267 3.24 34.05 -2.77
N TYR A 268 4.28 34.07 -1.92
CA TYR A 268 4.76 35.26 -1.24
C TYR A 268 5.32 36.34 -2.19
N TYR A 269 6.09 35.94 -3.20
CA TYR A 269 6.68 36.85 -4.19
C TYR A 269 5.60 37.65 -4.96
N ASN A 270 4.48 36.98 -5.26
CA ASN A 270 3.36 37.54 -6.02
C ASN A 270 2.41 38.45 -5.20
N LEU A 271 2.64 38.59 -3.88
CA LEU A 271 1.85 39.48 -3.04
C LEU A 271 2.26 40.95 -3.19
N LYS A 272 1.38 41.87 -2.77
CA LYS A 272 1.72 43.29 -2.63
C LYS A 272 2.67 43.49 -1.43
N GLU A 273 3.47 44.54 -1.42
CA GLU A 273 4.46 44.80 -0.36
C GLU A 273 3.85 44.88 1.04
N GLU A 274 2.67 45.51 1.18
CA GLU A 274 1.93 45.58 2.46
C GLU A 274 1.53 44.18 2.98
N ASP A 275 1.14 43.28 2.08
CA ASP A 275 0.78 41.89 2.40
C ASP A 275 2.02 41.03 2.71
N LYS A 276 3.17 41.35 2.09
CA LYS A 276 4.46 40.71 2.40
C LYS A 276 4.96 41.08 3.79
N GLU A 277 4.89 42.35 4.16
CA GLU A 277 5.31 42.83 5.48
C GLU A 277 4.44 42.23 6.60
N SER A 278 3.12 42.14 6.39
CA SER A 278 2.23 41.49 7.36
C SER A 278 2.52 39.99 7.54
N LEU A 279 2.79 39.25 6.46
CA LEU A 279 3.18 37.83 6.55
C LEU A 279 4.53 37.61 7.21
N LYS A 280 5.49 38.52 6.97
CA LYS A 280 6.78 38.54 7.68
C LYS A 280 6.60 38.82 9.16
N GLN A 281 5.65 39.65 9.57
CA GLN A 281 5.35 39.85 11.00
C GLN A 281 4.73 38.60 11.65
N ILE A 282 3.82 37.92 10.94
CA ILE A 282 3.13 36.71 11.44
C ILE A 282 4.06 35.49 11.48
N SER A 283 5.00 35.38 10.54
CA SER A 283 5.86 34.20 10.39
C SER A 283 7.25 34.54 9.88
N SER A 284 7.91 35.45 10.62
CA SER A 284 9.22 36.03 10.30
C SER A 284 10.26 34.97 9.92
N TYR A 285 10.43 33.96 10.78
CA TYR A 285 11.44 32.92 10.54
C TYR A 285 11.20 32.11 9.26
N LYS A 286 9.95 31.92 8.84
CA LYS A 286 9.62 31.15 7.63
C LYS A 286 9.93 31.95 6.37
N TYR A 287 9.33 33.13 6.23
CA TYR A 287 9.46 33.91 5.00
C TYR A 287 10.80 34.62 4.87
N SER A 288 11.43 35.04 5.97
CA SER A 288 12.81 35.56 5.93
C SER A 288 13.80 34.49 5.49
N ASN A 289 13.65 33.24 5.93
CA ASN A 289 14.51 32.15 5.44
C ASN A 289 14.28 31.84 3.96
N LEU A 290 13.03 31.88 3.47
CA LEU A 290 12.73 31.69 2.05
C LEU A 290 13.36 32.81 1.19
N GLU A 291 13.29 34.05 1.65
CA GLU A 291 13.89 35.21 0.97
C GLU A 291 15.42 35.17 0.99
N ILE A 292 16.05 34.71 2.07
CA ILE A 292 17.50 34.47 2.10
C ILE A 292 17.89 33.38 1.09
N ARG A 293 17.06 32.34 0.95
CA ARG A 293 17.38 31.14 0.17
C ARG A 293 17.10 31.28 -1.33
N TYR A 294 16.09 32.07 -1.69
CA TYR A 294 15.59 32.22 -3.06
C TYR A 294 15.53 33.69 -3.51
N GLY A 295 15.95 34.63 -2.67
CA GLY A 295 16.01 36.06 -2.99
C GLY A 295 16.90 36.33 -4.19
N GLY A 296 16.40 37.13 -5.14
CA GLY A 296 17.08 37.45 -6.39
C GLY A 296 16.85 36.46 -7.53
N MET A 297 16.11 35.37 -7.32
CA MET A 297 15.66 34.51 -8.42
C MET A 297 14.50 35.16 -9.19
N LYS A 298 14.51 35.03 -10.52
CA LYS A 298 13.37 35.43 -11.35
C LYS A 298 12.23 34.44 -11.17
N GLN A 299 10.99 34.88 -11.39
CA GLN A 299 9.81 34.03 -11.29
C GLN A 299 9.91 32.78 -12.19
N GLU A 300 10.42 32.92 -13.41
CA GLU A 300 10.65 31.78 -14.32
C GLU A 300 11.61 30.74 -13.74
N ASP A 301 12.62 31.16 -12.98
CA ASP A 301 13.59 30.26 -12.35
C ASP A 301 12.96 29.53 -11.16
N ILE A 302 12.10 30.22 -10.39
CA ILE A 302 11.32 29.63 -9.29
C ILE A 302 10.37 28.56 -9.85
N GLU A 303 9.62 28.87 -10.91
CA GLU A 303 8.71 27.92 -11.56
C GLU A 303 9.45 26.70 -12.12
N LYS A 304 10.58 26.90 -12.81
CA LYS A 304 11.43 25.78 -13.29
C LYS A 304 11.91 24.89 -12.14
N MET A 305 12.31 25.48 -11.00
CA MET A 305 12.69 24.70 -9.83
C MET A 305 11.52 23.94 -9.21
N GLN A 306 10.33 24.54 -9.13
CA GLN A 306 9.12 23.87 -8.65
C GLN A 306 8.80 22.63 -9.48
N TYR A 307 8.75 22.76 -10.81
CA TYR A 307 8.53 21.62 -11.69
C TYR A 307 9.61 20.55 -11.52
N LYS A 308 10.88 20.97 -11.41
CA LYS A 308 11.99 20.03 -11.18
C LYS A 308 11.83 19.23 -9.88
N PHE A 309 11.55 19.88 -8.76
CA PHE A 309 11.34 19.18 -7.48
C PHE A 309 10.09 18.30 -7.49
N TYR A 310 9.01 18.74 -8.14
CA TYR A 310 7.79 17.95 -8.32
C TYR A 310 8.05 16.67 -9.11
N TYR A 311 8.67 16.78 -10.29
CA TYR A 311 9.01 15.60 -11.11
C TYR A 311 10.03 14.70 -10.42
N LEU A 312 11.04 15.27 -9.75
CA LEU A 312 11.99 14.47 -8.97
C LEU A 312 11.31 13.71 -7.83
N SER A 313 10.37 14.33 -7.12
CA SER A 313 9.59 13.66 -6.06
C SER A 313 8.78 12.51 -6.63
N ILE A 314 8.11 12.70 -7.76
CA ILE A 314 7.36 11.63 -8.44
C ILE A 314 8.27 10.49 -8.88
N ILE A 315 9.36 10.81 -9.60
CA ILE A 315 10.31 9.80 -10.10
C ILE A 315 10.93 9.04 -8.93
N PHE A 316 11.33 9.75 -7.88
CA PHE A 316 11.92 9.14 -6.69
C PHE A 316 10.90 8.28 -5.92
N SER A 317 9.65 8.72 -5.81
CA SER A 317 8.56 7.95 -5.20
C SER A 317 8.31 6.65 -5.95
N ILE A 318 8.27 6.69 -7.29
CA ILE A 318 8.13 5.50 -8.14
C ILE A 318 9.33 4.56 -7.95
N PHE A 319 10.55 5.11 -7.99
CA PHE A 319 11.79 4.34 -7.82
C PHE A 319 11.86 3.66 -6.45
N LYS A 320 11.61 4.43 -5.38
CA LYS A 320 11.48 3.97 -3.99
C LYS A 320 10.50 2.81 -3.91
N PHE A 321 9.31 2.96 -4.48
CA PHE A 321 8.28 1.93 -4.49
C PHE A 321 8.72 0.65 -5.22
N LEU A 322 9.36 0.77 -6.38
CA LEU A 322 9.86 -0.38 -7.16
C LEU A 322 10.95 -1.16 -6.41
N ILE A 323 11.85 -0.46 -5.71
CA ILE A 323 12.89 -1.09 -4.89
C ILE A 323 12.28 -1.81 -3.70
N ILE A 324 11.48 -1.11 -2.89
CA ILE A 324 10.90 -1.68 -1.67
C ILE A 324 9.97 -2.84 -1.99
N SER A 325 9.11 -2.71 -3.00
CA SER A 325 8.23 -3.80 -3.43
C SER A 325 9.02 -5.01 -3.94
N GLY A 326 10.15 -4.78 -4.62
CA GLY A 326 11.06 -5.83 -5.06
C GLY A 326 11.72 -6.57 -3.89
N LEU A 327 12.30 -5.83 -2.94
CA LEU A 327 12.92 -6.40 -1.73
C LEU A 327 11.89 -7.18 -0.91
N PHE A 328 10.68 -6.63 -0.76
CA PHE A 328 9.58 -7.28 -0.08
C PHE A 328 9.19 -8.61 -0.75
N ALA A 329 9.06 -8.62 -2.07
CA ALA A 329 8.76 -9.85 -2.82
C ALA A 329 9.87 -10.91 -2.66
N MET A 330 11.15 -10.51 -2.78
CA MET A 330 12.28 -11.43 -2.62
C MET A 330 12.29 -12.07 -1.23
N PHE A 331 12.12 -11.23 -0.21
CA PHE A 331 12.14 -11.68 1.17
C PHE A 331 11.01 -12.68 1.44
N LEU A 332 9.78 -12.34 1.02
CA LEU A 332 8.64 -13.22 1.19
C LEU A 332 8.80 -14.55 0.46
N THR A 333 9.35 -14.54 -0.75
CA THR A 333 9.61 -15.76 -1.50
C THR A 333 10.66 -16.64 -0.82
N SER A 334 11.80 -16.07 -0.39
CA SER A 334 12.83 -16.85 0.31
C SER A 334 12.29 -17.42 1.63
N PHE A 335 11.51 -16.64 2.38
CA PHE A 335 10.83 -17.11 3.58
C PHE A 335 9.88 -18.28 3.28
N TYR A 336 9.06 -18.17 2.22
CA TYR A 336 8.16 -19.24 1.79
C TYR A 336 8.92 -20.53 1.49
N VAL A 337 9.92 -20.48 0.61
CA VAL A 337 10.66 -21.66 0.14
C VAL A 337 11.36 -22.37 1.30
N ARG A 338 12.01 -21.61 2.19
CA ARG A 338 12.79 -22.19 3.30
C ARG A 338 11.91 -22.65 4.46
N ASN A 339 10.96 -21.82 4.92
CA ASN A 339 10.28 -22.05 6.19
C ASN A 339 8.87 -22.67 6.05
N ILE A 340 8.26 -22.55 4.87
CA ILE A 340 6.88 -23.00 4.63
C ILE A 340 6.83 -24.21 3.71
N LYS A 341 7.54 -24.18 2.58
CA LYS A 341 7.62 -25.32 1.64
C LYS A 341 8.47 -26.47 2.19
N SER A 342 9.49 -26.14 2.98
CA SER A 342 10.55 -27.05 3.46
C SER A 342 11.13 -27.90 2.33
N VAL A 343 12.16 -27.38 1.65
CA VAL A 343 13.11 -28.28 0.98
C VAL A 343 13.80 -29.07 2.09
N LYS A 344 13.43 -30.34 2.24
CA LYS A 344 14.27 -31.29 2.98
C LYS A 344 15.51 -31.59 2.16
#